data_AF-A0A952LCX6-F1
#
_entry.id   AF-A0A952LCX6-F1
#
_cell.length_a   1.000
_cell.length_b   1.000
_cell.length_c   1.000
_cell.angle_alpha   90.00
_cell.angle_beta   90.00
_cell.angle_gamma   90.00
#
_symmetry.space_group_name_H-M   'P 1'
#
loop_
_entity.id
_entity.type
_entity.pdbx_description
1 polymer ?
#
loop_
_entity_poly.entity_id
_entity_poly.type
_entity_poly.pdbx_seq_one_letter_code
_entity_poly.pdbx_strand_id
1 'polypeptide(L)'
;MSNNVTSVAEPGPTLIAATRTDGLGGRLLAMANAKSLADSLGYRFGFTWNRRAIADESFHIIDLADQIFSADFIERHWLGEDIRRVEFGILDAAALAAGDSLGEIAKERKLRGFTCDDFAILRDITLPVRVTETLRGFDYSPAVKQAIAAADSSRFARPMAALHLRSGDIVHGKYRTTLVFAGKVIPSTLARAIVAELSSMGLGTLLIGQHRATLDYLKAETRAMLTSDFGVDAFEDETPRTFFEMALMARCQRIYAGSSIYAEIASLMGDVAFMPATALFDAPRAAGIILDELKARQVDYDPREAAFGYQAAFLAVEDKAAPGEARAILEKAYALDPENDAYALKIAAAYFRERDFASGEAVLKSLMTRQFTDRPRIPLKAMGLLGDMVGDRYPMAKDFELFFTAAEAGCP
;
A
#
# COMPACT_ATOMS: atom_id res chain seq x y z
N MET A 1 -22.95 -52.97 -29.81
CA MET A 1 -22.12 -51.80 -30.17
C MET A 1 -22.75 -50.60 -29.49
N SER A 2 -22.16 -50.16 -28.38
CA SER A 2 -22.66 -49.08 -27.55
C SER A 2 -22.23 -47.74 -28.14
N ASN A 3 -23.21 -46.90 -28.52
CA ASN A 3 -22.96 -45.52 -28.89
C ASN A 3 -22.81 -44.69 -27.61
N ASN A 4 -21.55 -44.41 -27.24
CA ASN A 4 -21.22 -43.34 -26.32
C ASN A 4 -21.33 -42.02 -27.10
N VAL A 5 -22.46 -41.32 -26.93
CA VAL A 5 -22.55 -39.91 -27.24
C VAL A 5 -21.86 -39.17 -26.10
N THR A 6 -20.58 -38.87 -26.26
CA THR A 6 -19.91 -37.83 -25.47
C THR A 6 -20.56 -36.50 -25.83
N SER A 7 -21.47 -36.03 -24.98
CA SER A 7 -21.94 -34.65 -25.01
C SER A 7 -20.72 -33.76 -24.79
N VAL A 8 -20.29 -33.06 -25.84
CA VAL A 8 -19.38 -31.93 -25.69
C VAL A 8 -20.19 -30.89 -24.94
N ALA A 9 -19.89 -30.71 -23.65
CA ALA A 9 -20.45 -29.63 -22.86
C ALA A 9 -20.19 -28.32 -23.60
N GLU A 10 -21.22 -27.50 -23.80
CA GLU A 10 -21.01 -26.15 -24.29
C GLU A 10 -19.95 -25.46 -23.43
N PRO A 11 -18.98 -24.76 -24.03
CA PRO A 11 -17.99 -24.03 -23.25
C PRO A 11 -18.76 -23.00 -22.42
N GLY A 12 -18.78 -23.20 -21.10
CA GLY A 12 -19.37 -22.25 -20.18
C GLY A 12 -18.77 -20.85 -20.38
N PRO A 13 -19.45 -19.79 -19.90
CA PRO A 13 -18.96 -18.42 -20.05
C PRO A 13 -17.52 -18.31 -19.54
N THR A 14 -16.67 -17.61 -20.30
CA THR A 14 -15.26 -17.37 -19.97
C THR A 14 -15.13 -16.86 -18.53
N LEU A 15 -14.11 -17.33 -17.80
CA LEU A 15 -13.89 -16.95 -16.40
C LEU A 15 -12.88 -15.79 -16.31
N ILE A 16 -13.20 -14.77 -15.51
CA ILE A 16 -12.24 -13.79 -15.01
C ILE A 16 -12.04 -14.04 -13.51
N ALA A 17 -10.80 -14.28 -13.11
CA ALA A 17 -10.42 -14.65 -11.76
C ALA A 17 -9.55 -13.58 -11.09
N ALA A 18 -9.88 -13.18 -9.86
CA ALA A 18 -8.96 -12.45 -8.99
C ALA A 18 -8.15 -13.44 -8.14
N THR A 19 -6.82 -13.35 -8.17
CA THR A 19 -5.92 -14.33 -7.53
C THR A 19 -4.82 -13.73 -6.65
N ARG A 20 -4.92 -12.43 -6.36
CA ARG A 20 -3.99 -11.74 -5.47
C ARG A 20 -3.92 -12.40 -4.09
N THR A 21 -2.71 -12.44 -3.54
CA THR A 21 -2.41 -12.99 -2.22
C THR A 21 -1.98 -11.92 -1.20
N ASP A 22 -1.97 -10.65 -1.58
CA ASP A 22 -1.61 -9.52 -0.72
C ASP A 22 -2.73 -9.17 0.29
N GLY A 23 -2.57 -8.06 1.03
CA GLY A 23 -3.50 -7.64 2.09
C GLY A 23 -4.95 -7.43 1.62
N LEU A 24 -5.88 -7.41 2.59
CA LEU A 24 -7.34 -7.31 2.38
C LEU A 24 -7.74 -6.32 1.27
N GLY A 25 -7.24 -5.08 1.34
CA GLY A 25 -7.57 -4.05 0.35
C GLY A 25 -7.14 -4.40 -1.08
N GLY A 26 -5.96 -5.00 -1.25
CA GLY A 26 -5.47 -5.45 -2.57
C GLY A 26 -6.35 -6.53 -3.17
N ARG A 27 -6.74 -7.51 -2.36
CA ARG A 27 -7.66 -8.56 -2.79
C ARG A 27 -9.04 -8.01 -3.16
N LEU A 28 -9.63 -7.15 -2.32
CA LEU A 28 -10.92 -6.54 -2.60
C LEU A 28 -10.90 -5.69 -3.89
N LEU A 29 -9.82 -4.95 -4.13
CA LEU A 29 -9.70 -4.11 -5.33
C LEU A 29 -9.59 -4.98 -6.59
N ALA A 30 -8.76 -6.04 -6.56
CA ALA A 30 -8.66 -6.99 -7.66
C ALA A 30 -10.00 -7.70 -7.91
N MET A 31 -10.70 -8.12 -6.86
CA MET A 31 -12.03 -8.71 -6.97
C MET A 31 -13.02 -7.74 -7.60
N ALA A 32 -13.03 -6.46 -7.17
CA ALA A 32 -13.96 -5.46 -7.70
C ALA A 32 -13.69 -5.17 -9.17
N ASN A 33 -12.42 -5.08 -9.55
CA ASN A 33 -12.01 -4.90 -10.94
C ASN A 33 -12.41 -6.12 -11.80
N ALA A 34 -12.05 -7.32 -11.35
CA ALA A 34 -12.32 -8.58 -12.04
C ALA A 34 -13.82 -8.81 -12.21
N LYS A 35 -14.61 -8.62 -11.15
CA LYS A 35 -16.07 -8.81 -11.21
C LYS A 35 -16.73 -7.75 -12.07
N SER A 36 -16.36 -6.47 -11.91
CA SER A 36 -16.96 -5.41 -12.73
C SER A 36 -16.70 -5.65 -14.21
N LEU A 37 -15.50 -6.10 -14.57
CA LEU A 37 -15.17 -6.41 -15.95
C LEU A 37 -15.92 -7.65 -16.45
N ALA A 38 -16.01 -8.69 -15.63
CA ALA A 38 -16.75 -9.90 -15.97
C ALA A 38 -18.22 -9.58 -16.25
N ASP A 39 -18.85 -8.78 -15.40
CA ASP A 39 -20.24 -8.35 -15.56
C ASP A 39 -20.42 -7.55 -16.87
N SER A 40 -19.52 -6.61 -17.17
CA SER A 40 -19.57 -5.80 -18.40
C SER A 40 -19.36 -6.61 -19.68
N LEU A 41 -18.66 -7.75 -19.60
CA LEU A 41 -18.38 -8.63 -20.74
C LEU A 41 -19.31 -9.84 -20.83
N GLY A 42 -20.23 -10.03 -19.87
CA GLY A 42 -21.11 -11.20 -19.82
C GLY A 42 -20.37 -12.50 -19.46
N TYR A 43 -19.29 -12.39 -18.69
CA TYR A 43 -18.42 -13.48 -18.27
C TYR A 43 -18.66 -13.90 -16.83
N ARG A 44 -18.14 -15.07 -16.46
CA ARG A 44 -18.19 -15.55 -15.07
C ARG A 44 -17.09 -14.88 -14.26
N PHE A 45 -17.44 -14.42 -13.06
CA PHE A 45 -16.47 -14.00 -12.05
C PHE A 45 -16.15 -15.13 -11.07
N GLY A 46 -14.87 -15.23 -10.68
CA GLY A 46 -14.45 -15.98 -9.50
C GLY A 46 -13.24 -15.37 -8.80
N PHE A 47 -12.93 -15.88 -7.61
CA PHE A 47 -11.77 -15.44 -6.85
C PHE A 47 -11.12 -16.59 -6.10
N THR A 48 -9.81 -16.52 -5.88
CA THR A 48 -9.14 -17.38 -4.90
C THR A 48 -9.02 -16.65 -3.57
N TRP A 49 -9.09 -17.43 -2.50
CA TRP A 49 -8.85 -16.93 -1.15
C TRP A 49 -8.33 -18.07 -0.33
N ASN A 50 -7.09 -17.95 0.15
CA ASN A 50 -6.48 -18.99 0.95
C ASN A 50 -7.16 -19.06 2.34
N ARG A 51 -7.49 -20.28 2.81
CA ARG A 51 -8.10 -20.48 4.15
C ARG A 51 -7.08 -20.46 5.29
N ARG A 52 -5.85 -20.04 5.02
CA ARG A 52 -4.89 -19.78 6.08
C ARG A 52 -4.96 -18.30 6.35
N ALA A 53 -5.30 -17.92 7.58
CA ALA A 53 -5.04 -16.57 8.05
C ALA A 53 -3.59 -16.26 7.73
N ILE A 54 -3.35 -15.33 6.81
CA ILE A 54 -2.00 -14.83 6.60
C ILE A 54 -1.78 -13.85 7.73
N ALA A 55 -1.23 -14.35 8.83
CA ALA A 55 -0.60 -13.50 9.83
C ALA A 55 0.82 -13.23 9.34
N ASP A 56 1.01 -12.16 8.56
CA ASP A 56 2.32 -11.50 8.59
C ASP A 56 2.29 -10.73 9.92
N GLU A 57 2.89 -11.33 10.96
CA GLU A 57 2.59 -11.29 12.41
C GLU A 57 2.39 -9.92 13.10
N SER A 58 2.18 -8.81 12.40
CA SER A 58 1.85 -7.53 13.03
C SER A 58 1.10 -6.51 12.16
N PHE A 59 0.99 -6.70 10.82
CA PHE A 59 0.63 -5.56 9.93
C PHE A 59 -0.32 -5.84 8.77
N HIS A 60 -0.55 -7.11 8.42
CA HIS A 60 -1.56 -7.54 7.45
C HIS A 60 -2.29 -8.73 8.05
N ILE A 61 -3.49 -8.51 8.58
CA ILE A 61 -4.40 -9.59 8.93
C ILE A 61 -5.31 -9.79 7.73
N ILE A 62 -5.34 -11.00 7.21
CA ILE A 62 -6.29 -11.41 6.19
C ILE A 62 -7.09 -12.56 6.79
N ASP A 63 -8.31 -12.23 7.17
CA ASP A 63 -9.24 -13.23 7.70
C ASP A 63 -9.74 -14.18 6.61
N LEU A 64 -10.39 -15.24 7.07
CA LEU A 64 -10.98 -16.26 6.21
C LEU A 64 -12.10 -15.65 5.36
N ALA A 65 -12.30 -16.20 4.15
CA ALA A 65 -13.30 -15.70 3.22
C ALA A 65 -14.73 -15.68 3.83
N ASP A 66 -15.05 -16.63 4.71
CA ASP A 66 -16.35 -16.76 5.40
C ASP A 66 -16.57 -15.73 6.51
N GLN A 67 -15.51 -15.05 6.97
CA GLN A 67 -15.63 -13.90 7.86
C GLN A 67 -15.96 -12.62 7.08
N ILE A 68 -15.62 -12.56 5.78
CA ILE A 68 -15.79 -11.37 4.93
C ILE A 68 -17.06 -11.46 4.08
N PHE A 69 -17.31 -12.62 3.47
CA PHE A 69 -18.39 -12.83 2.49
C PHE A 69 -19.46 -13.77 3.03
N SER A 70 -20.67 -13.70 2.47
CA SER A 70 -21.74 -14.63 2.76
C SER A 70 -21.43 -16.04 2.22
N ALA A 71 -22.07 -17.06 2.78
CA ALA A 71 -21.99 -18.43 2.26
C ALA A 71 -22.40 -18.51 0.78
N ASP A 72 -23.49 -17.83 0.40
CA ASP A 72 -24.01 -17.81 -0.97
C ASP A 72 -23.03 -17.15 -1.96
N PHE A 73 -22.29 -16.13 -1.52
CA PHE A 73 -21.26 -15.50 -2.35
C PHE A 73 -20.10 -16.45 -2.59
N ILE A 74 -19.66 -17.13 -1.53
CA ILE A 74 -18.56 -18.10 -1.58
C ILE A 74 -18.94 -19.28 -2.48
N GLU A 75 -20.13 -19.85 -2.31
CA GLU A 75 -20.60 -20.98 -3.13
C GLU A 75 -20.60 -20.64 -4.63
N ARG A 76 -21.00 -19.41 -4.99
CA ARG A 76 -21.10 -18.97 -6.39
C ARG A 76 -19.75 -18.63 -7.01
N HIS A 77 -18.87 -17.98 -6.27
CA HIS A 77 -17.70 -17.28 -6.84
C HIS A 77 -16.34 -17.80 -6.36
N TRP A 78 -16.25 -18.52 -5.24
CA TRP A 78 -14.96 -18.96 -4.73
C TRP A 78 -14.42 -20.14 -5.53
N LEU A 79 -13.19 -19.99 -6.04
CA LEU A 79 -12.50 -20.99 -6.86
C LEU A 79 -11.63 -21.95 -6.03
N GLY A 80 -11.58 -21.75 -4.71
CA GLY A 80 -10.69 -22.44 -3.77
C GLY A 80 -9.53 -21.56 -3.31
N GLU A 81 -8.57 -22.19 -2.65
CA GLU A 81 -7.41 -21.49 -2.09
C GLU A 81 -6.43 -20.99 -3.16
N ASP A 82 -6.33 -21.72 -4.27
CA ASP A 82 -5.46 -21.41 -5.39
C ASP A 82 -6.04 -22.00 -6.68
N ILE A 83 -5.56 -21.50 -7.83
CA ILE A 83 -5.82 -22.06 -9.16
C ILE A 83 -4.51 -22.41 -9.86
N ARG A 84 -4.57 -23.35 -10.80
CA ARG A 84 -3.43 -23.65 -11.68
C ARG A 84 -3.24 -22.51 -12.67
N ARG A 85 -2.35 -21.56 -12.36
CA ARG A 85 -2.10 -20.35 -13.17
C ARG A 85 -1.78 -20.63 -14.64
N VAL A 86 -1.16 -21.76 -14.96
CA VAL A 86 -0.88 -22.18 -16.35
C VAL A 86 -2.13 -22.40 -17.20
N GLU A 87 -3.30 -22.58 -16.57
CA GLU A 87 -4.59 -22.74 -17.24
C GLU A 87 -5.27 -21.40 -17.53
N PHE A 88 -4.66 -20.28 -17.15
CA PHE A 88 -5.22 -18.94 -17.23
C PHE A 88 -4.28 -17.99 -17.97
N GLY A 89 -4.85 -17.11 -18.79
CA GLY A 89 -4.13 -15.97 -19.31
C GLY A 89 -3.93 -14.91 -18.22
N ILE A 90 -2.97 -14.02 -18.40
CA ILE A 90 -2.90 -12.77 -17.63
C ILE A 90 -3.73 -11.75 -18.40
N LEU A 91 -4.68 -11.12 -17.70
CA LEU A 91 -5.41 -10.01 -18.28
C LEU A 91 -4.59 -8.73 -18.11
N ASP A 92 -4.11 -8.22 -19.23
CA ASP A 92 -3.41 -6.95 -19.32
C ASP A 92 -4.06 -6.03 -20.37
N ALA A 93 -3.56 -4.80 -20.49
CA ALA A 93 -4.07 -3.84 -21.47
C ALA A 93 -3.98 -4.36 -22.92
N ALA A 94 -2.98 -5.18 -23.24
CA ALA A 94 -2.81 -5.75 -24.57
C ALA A 94 -3.90 -6.81 -24.87
N ALA A 95 -4.24 -7.65 -23.89
CA ALA A 95 -5.31 -8.63 -24.00
C ALA A 95 -6.68 -7.97 -24.21
N LEU A 96 -6.92 -6.81 -23.60
CA LEU A 96 -8.16 -6.04 -23.78
C LEU A 96 -8.19 -5.24 -25.10
N ALA A 97 -7.03 -4.85 -25.63
CA ALA A 97 -6.91 -4.08 -26.86
C ALA A 97 -6.90 -4.93 -28.14
N ALA A 98 -6.77 -6.26 -28.02
CA ALA A 98 -6.60 -7.17 -29.16
C ALA A 98 -7.79 -7.21 -30.14
N GLY A 99 -8.95 -6.64 -29.78
CA GLY A 99 -10.14 -6.57 -30.65
C GLY A 99 -10.92 -7.88 -30.75
N ASP A 100 -10.27 -9.02 -30.51
CA ASP A 100 -10.89 -10.34 -30.35
C ASP A 100 -11.62 -10.43 -29.01
N SER A 101 -12.67 -11.26 -28.94
CA SER A 101 -13.30 -11.53 -27.64
C SER A 101 -12.36 -12.37 -26.77
N LEU A 102 -12.28 -12.07 -25.46
CA LEU A 102 -11.47 -12.87 -24.53
C LEU A 102 -11.86 -14.36 -24.57
N GLY A 103 -13.12 -14.66 -24.86
CA GLY A 103 -13.58 -16.03 -25.04
C GLY A 103 -12.96 -16.76 -26.23
N GLU A 104 -12.74 -16.08 -27.36
CA GLU A 104 -12.03 -16.63 -28.51
C GLU A 104 -10.57 -16.88 -28.18
N ILE A 105 -9.90 -15.89 -27.58
CA ILE A 105 -8.50 -16.03 -27.12
C ILE A 105 -8.36 -17.23 -26.17
N ALA A 106 -9.28 -17.37 -25.22
CA ALA A 106 -9.28 -18.49 -24.29
C ALA A 106 -9.46 -19.83 -25.00
N LYS A 107 -10.38 -19.91 -25.97
CA LYS A 107 -10.63 -21.13 -26.75
C LYS A 107 -9.43 -21.52 -27.60
N GLU A 108 -8.84 -20.58 -28.33
CA GLU A 108 -7.67 -20.79 -29.18
C GLU A 108 -6.46 -21.27 -28.37
N ARG A 109 -6.21 -20.61 -27.23
CA ARG A 109 -5.10 -20.93 -26.33
C ARG A 109 -5.41 -22.05 -25.34
N LYS A 110 -6.60 -22.65 -25.41
CA LYS A 110 -7.10 -23.69 -24.50
C LYS A 110 -7.01 -23.29 -23.02
N LEU A 111 -7.28 -22.03 -22.72
CA LEU A 111 -7.34 -21.47 -21.38
C LEU A 111 -8.73 -21.66 -20.78
N ARG A 112 -8.79 -21.73 -19.45
CA ARG A 112 -10.04 -21.73 -18.68
C ARG A 112 -10.58 -20.32 -18.45
N GLY A 113 -9.75 -19.30 -18.64
CA GLY A 113 -10.08 -17.90 -18.37
C GLY A 113 -8.85 -17.03 -18.25
N PHE A 114 -9.01 -15.88 -17.59
CA PHE A 114 -7.95 -14.90 -17.35
C PHE A 114 -7.87 -14.53 -15.87
N THR A 115 -6.67 -14.20 -15.42
CA THR A 115 -6.43 -13.60 -14.11
C THR A 115 -6.43 -12.08 -14.23
N CYS A 116 -7.10 -11.40 -13.32
CA CYS A 116 -7.24 -9.94 -13.30
C CYS A 116 -6.75 -9.42 -11.94
N ASP A 117 -5.44 -9.22 -11.83
CA ASP A 117 -4.75 -8.84 -10.58
C ASP A 117 -4.07 -7.47 -10.65
N ASP A 118 -4.02 -6.85 -11.83
CA ASP A 118 -3.47 -5.51 -12.02
C ASP A 118 -4.49 -4.44 -11.60
N PHE A 119 -4.11 -3.56 -10.68
CA PHE A 119 -4.97 -2.45 -10.23
C PHE A 119 -5.18 -1.39 -11.31
N ALA A 120 -4.25 -1.27 -12.26
CA ALA A 120 -4.32 -0.30 -13.34
C ALA A 120 -5.13 -0.81 -14.54
N ILE A 121 -5.57 -2.08 -14.54
CA ILE A 121 -6.21 -2.73 -15.69
C ILE A 121 -7.42 -1.96 -16.24
N LEU A 122 -8.11 -1.21 -15.39
CA LEU A 122 -9.31 -0.45 -15.76
C LEU A 122 -9.06 1.03 -16.06
N ARG A 123 -7.82 1.53 -15.96
CA ARG A 123 -7.53 2.98 -16.13
C ARG A 123 -7.72 3.46 -17.56
N ASP A 124 -7.38 2.63 -18.54
CA ASP A 124 -7.31 3.01 -19.96
C ASP A 124 -8.30 2.23 -20.83
N ILE A 125 -9.33 1.62 -20.22
CA ILE A 125 -10.34 0.84 -20.96
C ILE A 125 -11.55 1.71 -21.29
N THR A 126 -12.12 1.49 -22.46
CA THR A 126 -13.33 2.18 -22.92
C THR A 126 -14.63 1.48 -22.48
N LEU A 127 -14.51 0.29 -21.87
CA LEU A 127 -15.65 -0.48 -21.38
C LEU A 127 -16.29 0.22 -20.17
N PRO A 128 -17.64 0.29 -20.10
CA PRO A 128 -18.32 0.83 -18.93
C PRO A 128 -18.16 -0.15 -17.76
N VAL A 129 -17.24 0.15 -16.85
CA VAL A 129 -17.04 -0.57 -15.60
C VAL A 129 -17.65 0.20 -14.43
N ARG A 130 -18.16 -0.54 -13.45
CA ARG A 130 -18.90 -0.07 -12.27
C ARG A 130 -18.24 -0.60 -11.01
N VAL A 131 -16.97 -0.27 -10.83
CA VAL A 131 -16.12 -0.83 -9.76
C VAL A 131 -16.68 -0.48 -8.38
N THR A 132 -17.09 0.77 -8.18
CA THR A 132 -17.72 1.26 -6.95
C THR A 132 -18.98 0.48 -6.60
N GLU A 133 -19.91 0.34 -7.54
CA GLU A 133 -21.15 -0.42 -7.34
C GLU A 133 -20.87 -1.90 -7.13
N THR A 134 -19.89 -2.46 -7.84
CA THR A 134 -19.47 -3.86 -7.71
C THR A 134 -18.94 -4.14 -6.31
N LEU A 135 -18.04 -3.29 -5.80
CA LEU A 135 -17.47 -3.42 -4.46
C LEU A 135 -18.55 -3.30 -3.38
N ARG A 136 -19.45 -2.33 -3.50
CA ARG A 136 -20.60 -2.19 -2.58
C ARG A 136 -21.58 -3.35 -2.66
N GLY A 137 -21.70 -3.94 -3.84
CA GLY A 137 -22.63 -5.03 -4.16
C GLY A 137 -22.10 -6.43 -3.84
N PHE A 138 -20.87 -6.57 -3.33
CA PHE A 138 -20.43 -7.85 -2.79
C PHE A 138 -21.35 -8.28 -1.66
N ASP A 139 -21.69 -9.57 -1.66
CA ASP A 139 -22.55 -10.11 -0.63
C ASP A 139 -21.69 -10.46 0.59
N TYR A 140 -21.52 -9.45 1.45
CA TYR A 140 -20.70 -9.53 2.66
C TYR A 140 -21.35 -10.39 3.76
N SER A 141 -20.52 -10.86 4.69
CA SER A 141 -20.97 -11.58 5.89
C SER A 141 -21.86 -10.68 6.77
N PRO A 142 -22.71 -11.26 7.64
CA PRO A 142 -23.54 -10.48 8.55
C PRO A 142 -22.74 -9.53 9.45
N ALA A 143 -21.57 -9.95 9.93
CA ALA A 143 -20.71 -9.14 10.79
C ALA A 143 -20.16 -7.91 10.05
N VAL A 144 -19.68 -8.09 8.80
CA VAL A 144 -19.23 -6.97 7.96
C VAL A 144 -20.38 -6.02 7.63
N LYS A 145 -21.57 -6.54 7.29
CA LYS A 145 -22.76 -5.71 7.05
C LYS A 145 -23.14 -4.88 8.28
N GLN A 146 -23.05 -5.46 9.47
CA GLN A 146 -23.29 -4.75 10.73
C GLN A 146 -22.27 -3.64 10.96
N ALA A 147 -20.99 -3.89 10.69
CA ALA A 147 -19.93 -2.89 10.81
C ALA A 147 -20.14 -1.70 9.88
N ILE A 148 -20.45 -1.96 8.60
CA ILE A 148 -20.76 -0.91 7.61
C ILE A 148 -21.98 -0.11 8.07
N ALA A 149 -23.07 -0.77 8.48
CA ALA A 149 -24.28 -0.10 8.94
C ALA A 149 -24.07 0.76 10.21
N ALA A 150 -23.20 0.31 11.13
CA ALA A 150 -22.82 1.08 12.31
C ALA A 150 -22.02 2.34 11.94
N ALA A 151 -21.09 2.21 10.99
CA ALA A 151 -20.36 3.35 10.44
C ALA A 151 -21.33 4.34 9.76
N ASP A 152 -22.31 3.87 8.98
CA ASP A 152 -23.34 4.70 8.35
C ASP A 152 -24.23 5.46 9.34
N SER A 153 -24.48 4.84 10.49
CA SER A 153 -25.29 5.43 11.57
C SER A 153 -24.54 6.46 12.41
N SER A 154 -23.20 6.51 12.30
CA SER A 154 -22.37 7.45 13.06
C SER A 154 -22.66 8.90 12.65
N ARG A 155 -22.64 9.86 13.58
CA ARG A 155 -22.91 11.27 13.24
C ARG A 155 -21.65 12.12 13.33
N PHE A 156 -21.32 12.81 12.24
CA PHE A 156 -20.31 13.85 12.29
C PHE A 156 -20.94 15.18 12.72
N ALA A 157 -20.33 15.85 13.70
CA ALA A 157 -20.79 17.16 14.17
C ALA A 157 -20.60 18.28 13.12
N ARG A 158 -19.75 18.03 12.12
CA ARG A 158 -19.42 18.92 11.00
C ARG A 158 -18.89 18.08 9.83
N PRO A 159 -18.76 18.63 8.62
CA PRO A 159 -18.11 17.91 7.54
C PRO A 159 -16.69 17.50 7.87
N MET A 160 -16.32 16.28 7.46
CA MET A 160 -15.05 15.64 7.80
C MET A 160 -14.19 15.39 6.56
N ALA A 161 -12.88 15.45 6.72
CA ALA A 161 -11.91 14.81 5.84
C ALA A 161 -11.21 13.68 6.60
N ALA A 162 -11.00 12.54 5.93
CA ALA A 162 -10.19 11.47 6.48
C ALA A 162 -8.71 11.73 6.19
N LEU A 163 -7.83 11.44 7.14
CA LEU A 163 -6.38 11.44 6.99
C LEU A 163 -5.85 10.06 7.39
N HIS A 164 -5.38 9.30 6.41
CA HIS A 164 -4.90 7.94 6.59
C HIS A 164 -3.36 7.88 6.67
N LEU A 165 -2.85 7.51 7.84
CA LEU A 165 -1.44 7.37 8.18
C LEU A 165 -1.04 5.88 8.08
N ARG A 166 -0.70 5.43 6.87
CA ARG A 166 -0.26 4.04 6.61
C ARG A 166 1.16 3.80 7.14
N SER A 167 1.35 3.63 8.44
CA SER A 167 2.67 3.38 9.01
C SER A 167 3.05 1.89 8.96
N GLY A 168 2.35 1.04 9.69
CA GLY A 168 2.41 -0.42 9.62
C GLY A 168 3.79 -1.02 9.33
N ASP A 169 3.83 -1.97 8.39
CA ASP A 169 5.03 -2.66 7.95
C ASP A 169 6.04 -1.80 7.18
N ILE A 170 5.62 -0.63 6.70
CA ILE A 170 6.44 0.32 5.93
C ILE A 170 7.25 1.23 6.85
N VAL A 171 6.79 1.50 8.07
CA VAL A 171 7.53 2.31 9.07
C VAL A 171 8.10 1.41 10.16
N HIS A 172 7.30 0.45 10.65
CA HIS A 172 7.62 -0.38 11.81
C HIS A 172 8.07 -1.80 11.46
N GLY A 173 7.82 -2.24 10.22
CA GLY A 173 8.11 -3.61 9.79
C GLY A 173 9.29 -3.75 8.84
N LYS A 174 9.31 -4.87 8.11
CA LYS A 174 10.40 -5.27 7.21
C LYS A 174 10.57 -4.37 5.99
N TYR A 175 9.53 -3.65 5.58
CA TYR A 175 9.58 -2.80 4.40
C TYR A 175 10.15 -1.41 4.65
N ARG A 176 10.43 -1.05 5.91
CA ARG A 176 11.04 0.25 6.26
C ARG A 176 12.38 0.50 5.58
N THR A 177 13.13 -0.55 5.27
CA THR A 177 14.47 -0.43 4.69
C THR A 177 14.51 -0.41 3.16
N THR A 178 13.36 -0.36 2.47
CA THR A 178 13.36 -0.46 0.99
C THR A 178 13.25 0.88 0.28
N LEU A 179 12.84 1.96 0.96
CA LEU A 179 12.51 3.30 0.40
C LEU A 179 11.39 3.32 -0.67
N VAL A 180 11.18 2.25 -1.43
CA VAL A 180 10.25 2.16 -2.57
C VAL A 180 8.80 2.40 -2.15
N PHE A 181 8.43 2.06 -0.91
CA PHE A 181 7.07 2.23 -0.41
C PHE A 181 6.83 3.57 0.30
N ALA A 182 7.80 4.49 0.33
CA ALA A 182 7.64 5.76 1.03
C ALA A 182 6.42 6.57 0.56
N GLY A 183 6.11 6.55 -0.74
CA GLY A 183 4.93 7.22 -1.31
C GLY A 183 3.58 6.65 -0.87
N LYS A 184 3.54 5.48 -0.22
CA LYS A 184 2.32 4.91 0.37
C LYS A 184 1.94 5.55 1.70
N VAL A 185 2.88 6.25 2.34
CA VAL A 185 2.75 6.76 3.70
C VAL A 185 2.67 8.28 3.68
N ILE A 186 1.73 8.84 4.44
CA ILE A 186 1.83 10.23 4.87
C ILE A 186 2.63 10.23 6.18
N PRO A 187 3.80 10.89 6.26
CA PRO A 187 4.57 10.97 7.50
C PRO A 187 3.71 11.55 8.63
N SER A 188 3.70 10.90 9.78
CA SER A 188 2.96 11.38 10.97
C SER A 188 3.45 12.75 11.44
N THR A 189 4.70 13.10 11.14
CA THR A 189 5.30 14.43 11.35
C THR A 189 4.71 15.54 10.48
N LEU A 190 3.97 15.21 9.42
CA LEU A 190 3.22 16.18 8.61
C LEU A 190 1.76 16.34 9.08
N ALA A 191 1.25 15.41 9.89
CA ALA A 191 -0.18 15.30 10.19
C ALA A 191 -0.76 16.54 10.88
N ARG A 192 -0.01 17.17 11.80
CA ARG A 192 -0.49 18.38 12.51
C ARG A 192 -0.73 19.55 11.55
N ALA A 193 0.15 19.75 10.57
CA ALA A 193 -0.02 20.77 9.55
C ALA A 193 -1.20 20.47 8.62
N ILE A 194 -1.40 19.20 8.25
CA ILE A 194 -2.57 18.78 7.48
C ILE A 194 -3.87 19.04 8.26
N VAL A 195 -3.94 18.67 9.54
CA VAL A 195 -5.12 18.92 10.39
C VAL A 195 -5.40 20.42 10.49
N ALA A 196 -4.37 21.26 10.64
CA ALA A 196 -4.53 22.71 10.68
C ALA A 196 -5.07 23.27 9.35
N GLU A 197 -4.54 22.81 8.23
CA GLU A 197 -4.98 23.21 6.88
C GLU A 197 -6.44 22.78 6.60
N LEU A 198 -6.81 21.55 6.97
CA LEU A 198 -8.19 21.09 6.83
C LEU A 198 -9.15 21.88 7.72
N SER A 199 -8.72 22.24 8.93
CA SER A 199 -9.51 23.10 9.82
C SER A 199 -9.69 24.50 9.25
N SER A 200 -8.71 25.07 8.54
CA SER A 200 -8.83 26.38 7.89
C SER A 200 -9.86 26.35 6.75
N MET A 201 -10.03 25.19 6.11
CA MET A 201 -11.08 24.90 5.12
C MET A 201 -12.46 24.60 5.74
N GLY A 202 -12.59 24.68 7.07
CA GLY A 202 -13.84 24.40 7.79
C GLY A 202 -14.16 22.91 7.98
N LEU A 203 -13.20 22.02 7.74
CA LEU A 203 -13.37 20.58 7.90
C LEU A 203 -12.88 20.10 9.27
N GLY A 204 -13.55 19.09 9.83
CA GLY A 204 -12.95 18.25 10.86
C GLY A 204 -12.04 17.20 10.23
N THR A 205 -11.14 16.60 11.03
CA THR A 205 -10.24 15.54 10.56
C THR A 205 -10.52 14.24 11.31
N LEU A 206 -10.76 13.16 10.57
CA LEU A 206 -10.79 11.79 11.08
C LEU A 206 -9.40 11.19 10.82
N LEU A 207 -8.68 10.80 11.87
CA LEU A 207 -7.39 10.12 11.77
C LEU A 207 -7.60 8.61 11.75
N ILE A 208 -6.96 7.94 10.80
CA ILE A 208 -6.94 6.48 10.67
C ILE A 208 -5.49 6.06 10.48
N GLY A 209 -5.05 5.00 11.15
CA GLY A 209 -3.69 4.49 11.03
C GLY A 209 -3.46 3.30 11.95
N GLN A 210 -2.28 2.69 11.84
CA GLN A 210 -1.98 1.43 12.54
C GLN A 210 -1.21 1.63 13.85
N HIS A 211 -0.48 2.74 14.01
CA HIS A 211 0.33 2.98 15.19
C HIS A 211 -0.43 3.79 16.25
N ARG A 212 -1.01 3.09 17.24
CA ARG A 212 -1.94 3.68 18.21
C ARG A 212 -1.34 4.84 19.02
N ALA A 213 -0.11 4.69 19.51
CA ALA A 213 0.53 5.74 20.30
C ALA A 213 0.69 7.06 19.52
N THR A 214 1.02 6.97 18.23
CA THR A 214 1.12 8.15 17.35
C THR A 214 -0.26 8.79 17.12
N LEU A 215 -1.30 7.98 16.94
CA LEU A 215 -2.66 8.47 16.77
C LEU A 215 -3.19 9.16 18.03
N ASP A 216 -2.93 8.60 19.21
CA ASP A 216 -3.33 9.21 20.49
C ASP A 216 -2.59 10.52 20.74
N TYR A 217 -1.28 10.56 20.47
CA TYR A 217 -0.50 11.80 20.50
C TYR A 217 -1.07 12.86 19.55
N LEU A 218 -1.29 12.52 18.27
CA LEU A 218 -1.83 13.45 17.28
C LEU A 218 -3.24 13.92 17.64
N LYS A 219 -4.08 13.06 18.22
CA LYS A 219 -5.38 13.46 18.75
C LYS A 219 -5.23 14.47 19.89
N ALA A 220 -4.34 14.22 20.86
CA ALA A 220 -4.13 15.10 22.00
C ALA A 220 -3.58 16.48 21.60
N GLU A 221 -2.65 16.51 20.63
CA GLU A 221 -2.02 17.74 20.15
C GLU A 221 -2.84 18.48 19.08
N THR A 222 -3.98 17.92 18.67
CA THR A 222 -4.85 18.53 17.65
C THR A 222 -6.32 18.46 18.06
N ARG A 223 -7.22 18.76 17.11
CA ARG A 223 -8.68 18.58 17.28
C ARG A 223 -9.21 17.47 16.39
N ALA A 224 -8.33 16.60 15.91
CA ALA A 224 -8.74 15.48 15.10
C ALA A 224 -9.45 14.41 15.95
N MET A 225 -10.29 13.63 15.30
CA MET A 225 -11.04 12.53 15.91
C MET A 225 -10.47 11.19 15.44
N LEU A 226 -10.63 10.15 16.26
CA LEU A 226 -10.26 8.77 15.94
C LEU A 226 -11.52 7.96 15.66
N THR A 227 -11.36 6.81 15.01
CA THR A 227 -12.43 5.83 14.79
C THR A 227 -13.03 5.32 16.11
N SER A 228 -12.27 5.33 17.21
CA SER A 228 -12.75 5.07 18.57
C SER A 228 -13.82 6.05 19.05
N ASP A 229 -13.78 7.31 18.58
CA ASP A 229 -14.80 8.31 18.93
C ASP A 229 -16.17 8.02 18.29
N PHE A 230 -16.21 7.04 17.37
CA PHE A 230 -17.40 6.62 16.64
C PHE A 230 -17.80 5.17 16.95
N GLY A 231 -17.11 4.50 17.88
CA GLY A 231 -17.50 3.18 18.36
C GLY A 231 -16.83 2.00 17.65
N VAL A 232 -15.69 2.18 16.97
CA VAL A 232 -14.94 1.04 16.40
C VAL A 232 -14.54 0.01 17.46
N ASP A 233 -14.37 0.44 18.72
CA ASP A 233 -13.97 -0.43 19.83
C ASP A 233 -15.09 -1.39 20.29
N ALA A 234 -16.31 -1.24 19.75
CA ALA A 234 -17.39 -2.20 19.98
C ALA A 234 -17.24 -3.51 19.16
N PHE A 235 -16.32 -3.53 18.19
CA PHE A 235 -16.02 -4.71 17.39
C PHE A 235 -14.74 -5.37 17.94
N GLU A 236 -14.85 -6.60 18.40
CA GLU A 236 -13.71 -7.38 18.91
C GLU A 236 -12.83 -7.90 17.77
N ASP A 237 -13.45 -8.32 16.68
CA ASP A 237 -12.77 -8.91 15.51
C ASP A 237 -12.22 -7.83 14.56
N GLU A 238 -11.03 -8.08 14.01
CA GLU A 238 -10.30 -7.11 13.18
C GLU A 238 -10.97 -6.86 11.81
N THR A 239 -11.58 -7.87 11.19
CA THR A 239 -12.31 -7.68 9.92
C THR A 239 -13.47 -6.70 10.06
N PRO A 240 -14.44 -6.90 10.97
CA PRO A 240 -15.49 -5.90 11.23
C PRO A 240 -14.94 -4.52 11.57
N ARG A 241 -13.88 -4.42 12.40
CA ARG A 241 -13.22 -3.13 12.70
C ARG A 241 -12.73 -2.45 11.42
N THR A 242 -11.99 -3.17 10.59
CA THR A 242 -11.47 -2.68 9.31
C THR A 242 -12.59 -2.17 8.39
N PHE A 243 -13.68 -2.94 8.23
CA PHE A 243 -14.81 -2.51 7.41
C PHE A 243 -15.56 -1.31 8.02
N PHE A 244 -15.66 -1.22 9.34
CA PHE A 244 -16.20 -0.03 10.01
C PHE A 244 -15.35 1.20 9.70
N GLU A 245 -14.02 1.11 9.82
CA GLU A 245 -13.12 2.23 9.53
C GLU A 245 -13.17 2.67 8.07
N MET A 246 -13.12 1.73 7.13
CA MET A 246 -13.25 2.03 5.69
C MET A 246 -14.61 2.67 5.37
N ALA A 247 -15.70 2.17 5.95
CA ALA A 247 -17.03 2.75 5.77
C ALA A 247 -17.14 4.14 6.43
N LEU A 248 -16.48 4.39 7.57
CA LEU A 248 -16.48 5.70 8.20
C LEU A 248 -15.68 6.72 7.38
N MET A 249 -14.53 6.30 6.83
CA MET A 249 -13.75 7.08 5.87
C MET A 249 -14.56 7.42 4.61
N ALA A 250 -15.31 6.44 4.10
CA ALA A 250 -16.19 6.57 2.93
C ALA A 250 -17.31 7.63 3.10
N ARG A 251 -17.57 8.09 4.33
CA ARG A 251 -18.56 9.14 4.63
C ARG A 251 -17.95 10.53 4.77
N CYS A 252 -16.62 10.63 4.75
CA CYS A 252 -15.93 11.92 4.72
C CYS A 252 -16.11 12.60 3.35
N GLN A 253 -15.93 13.92 3.27
CA GLN A 253 -16.00 14.64 1.99
C GLN A 253 -14.84 14.30 1.05
N ARG A 254 -13.70 13.91 1.62
CA ARG A 254 -12.46 13.58 0.93
C ARG A 254 -11.56 12.75 1.83
N ILE A 255 -10.69 11.95 1.22
CA ILE A 255 -9.73 11.09 1.91
C ILE A 255 -8.33 11.52 1.50
N TYR A 256 -7.49 11.92 2.46
CA TYR A 256 -6.07 12.18 2.25
C TYR A 256 -5.25 10.96 2.65
N ALA A 257 -4.49 10.43 1.71
CA ALA A 257 -3.60 9.29 1.93
C ALA A 257 -2.38 9.35 0.99
N GLY A 258 -1.35 8.54 1.27
CA GLY A 258 -0.39 8.12 0.25
C GLY A 258 -1.06 7.13 -0.71
N SER A 259 -0.30 6.41 -1.54
CA SER A 259 -0.85 5.38 -2.45
C SER A 259 -1.28 4.06 -1.76
N SER A 260 -2.01 4.18 -0.65
CA SER A 260 -2.52 3.04 0.13
C SER A 260 -3.81 2.49 -0.47
N ILE A 261 -3.79 1.21 -0.85
CA ILE A 261 -4.98 0.50 -1.37
C ILE A 261 -6.11 0.45 -0.34
N TYR A 262 -5.80 0.44 0.96
CA TYR A 262 -6.80 0.51 2.03
C TYR A 262 -7.67 1.77 1.90
N ALA A 263 -7.03 2.92 1.73
CA ALA A 263 -7.73 4.19 1.56
C ALA A 263 -8.41 4.29 0.17
N GLU A 264 -7.89 3.59 -0.85
CA GLU A 264 -8.50 3.50 -2.17
C GLU A 264 -9.81 2.70 -2.13
N ILE A 265 -9.85 1.59 -1.39
CA ILE A 265 -11.08 0.84 -1.11
C ILE A 265 -12.09 1.73 -0.39
N ALA A 266 -11.69 2.47 0.65
CA ALA A 266 -12.59 3.40 1.34
C ALA A 266 -13.13 4.50 0.40
N SER A 267 -12.29 5.01 -0.51
CA SER A 267 -12.71 5.97 -1.55
C SER A 267 -13.76 5.36 -2.48
N LEU A 268 -13.54 4.14 -2.98
CA LEU A 268 -14.49 3.41 -3.81
C LEU A 268 -15.79 3.07 -3.06
N MET A 269 -15.70 2.68 -1.78
CA MET A 269 -16.87 2.45 -0.94
C MET A 269 -17.72 3.72 -0.78
N GLY A 270 -17.09 4.90 -0.74
CA GLY A 270 -17.78 6.19 -0.56
C GLY A 270 -18.15 6.89 -1.87
N ASP A 271 -17.53 6.51 -2.99
CA ASP A 271 -17.45 7.36 -4.18
C ASP A 271 -16.92 8.76 -3.82
N VAL A 272 -15.90 8.77 -2.97
CA VAL A 272 -15.32 9.97 -2.35
C VAL A 272 -13.94 10.23 -2.92
N ALA A 273 -13.61 11.50 -3.15
CA ALA A 273 -12.32 11.90 -3.70
C ALA A 273 -11.13 11.40 -2.86
N PHE A 274 -10.22 10.71 -3.53
CA PHE A 274 -8.92 10.28 -2.99
C PHE A 274 -7.84 11.32 -3.34
N MET A 275 -7.25 11.93 -2.32
CA MET A 275 -6.35 13.07 -2.46
C MET A 275 -4.96 12.73 -1.93
N PRO A 276 -3.88 12.99 -2.68
CA PRO A 276 -2.54 12.91 -2.12
C PRO A 276 -2.28 14.09 -1.16
N ALA A 277 -1.33 13.93 -0.24
CA ALA A 277 -0.88 15.06 0.61
C ALA A 277 -0.31 16.23 -0.22
N THR A 278 0.17 15.95 -1.43
CA THR A 278 0.66 16.98 -2.38
C THR A 278 -0.43 17.93 -2.87
N ALA A 279 -1.71 17.60 -2.67
CA ALA A 279 -2.81 18.52 -2.92
C ALA A 279 -2.90 19.65 -1.87
N LEU A 280 -2.22 19.52 -0.74
CA LEU A 280 -2.15 20.53 0.33
C LEU A 280 -0.79 21.23 0.36
N PHE A 281 0.29 20.45 0.26
CA PHE A 281 1.66 20.96 0.33
C PHE A 281 2.50 20.30 -0.74
N ASP A 282 3.16 21.08 -1.61
CA ASP A 282 4.15 20.53 -2.52
C ASP A 282 5.30 19.86 -1.76
N ALA A 283 6.09 19.03 -2.45
CA ALA A 283 7.11 18.21 -1.80
C ALA A 283 8.17 19.05 -1.03
N PRO A 284 8.72 20.15 -1.57
CA PRO A 284 9.63 21.01 -0.80
C PRO A 284 8.99 21.64 0.43
N ARG A 285 7.75 22.15 0.33
CA ARG A 285 7.04 22.74 1.47
C ARG A 285 6.74 21.69 2.54
N ALA A 286 6.31 20.50 2.14
CA ALA A 286 6.08 19.39 3.06
C ALA A 286 7.37 18.99 3.79
N ALA A 287 8.51 18.94 3.09
CA ALA A 287 9.81 18.67 3.70
C ALA A 287 10.18 19.72 4.76
N GLY A 288 10.01 21.01 4.44
CA GLY A 288 10.25 22.09 5.40
C GLY A 288 9.40 21.96 6.68
N ILE A 289 8.10 21.72 6.52
CA ILE A 289 7.18 21.51 7.65
C ILE A 289 7.62 20.32 8.51
N ILE A 290 7.98 19.19 7.88
CA ILE A 290 8.43 17.99 8.60
C ILE A 290 9.71 18.27 9.40
N LEU A 291 10.68 18.95 8.79
CA LEU A 291 11.95 19.27 9.45
C LEU A 291 11.76 20.24 10.62
N ASP A 292 10.87 21.22 10.48
CA ASP A 292 10.52 22.14 11.56
C ASP A 292 9.79 21.43 12.71
N GLU A 293 8.84 20.55 12.40
CA GLU A 293 8.15 19.73 13.41
C GLU A 293 9.15 18.86 14.18
N LEU A 294 10.03 18.15 13.47
CA LEU A 294 11.04 17.29 14.09
C LEU A 294 12.04 18.11 14.93
N LYS A 295 12.46 19.29 14.46
CA LYS A 295 13.34 20.18 15.24
C LYS A 295 12.72 20.55 16.59
N ALA A 296 11.41 20.75 16.64
CA ALA A 296 10.71 21.14 17.86
C ALA A 296 10.31 19.95 18.74
N ARG A 297 9.94 18.81 18.13
CA ARG A 297 9.12 17.77 18.76
C ARG A 297 9.57 16.33 18.44
N GLN A 298 10.78 16.12 17.95
CA GLN A 298 11.27 14.76 17.63
C GLN A 298 11.05 13.74 18.77
N VAL A 299 11.20 14.17 20.03
CA VAL A 299 11.06 13.30 21.21
C VAL A 299 9.62 12.87 21.50
N ASP A 300 8.63 13.53 20.91
CA ASP A 300 7.21 13.23 21.10
C ASP A 300 6.73 12.11 20.15
N TYR A 301 7.53 11.80 19.12
CA TYR A 301 7.25 10.75 18.16
C TYR A 301 7.99 9.45 18.51
N ASP A 302 7.40 8.31 18.14
CA ASP A 302 8.15 7.07 18.09
C ASP A 302 9.42 7.25 17.22
N PRO A 303 10.59 6.70 17.62
CA PRO A 303 11.82 6.89 16.87
C PRO A 303 11.73 6.51 15.39
N ARG A 304 10.95 5.47 15.05
CA ARG A 304 10.77 5.04 13.65
C ARG A 304 9.87 5.98 12.86
N GLU A 305 8.84 6.53 13.50
CA GLU A 305 8.00 7.58 12.90
C GLU A 305 8.81 8.85 12.64
N ALA A 306 9.66 9.25 13.59
CA ALA A 306 10.55 10.39 13.43
C ALA A 306 11.62 10.15 12.35
N ALA A 307 12.24 8.97 12.33
CA ALA A 307 13.18 8.56 11.28
C ALA A 307 12.52 8.58 9.90
N PHE A 308 11.30 8.07 9.79
CA PHE A 308 10.52 8.11 8.55
C PHE A 308 10.19 9.55 8.12
N GLY A 309 9.95 10.46 9.07
CA GLY A 309 9.81 11.89 8.81
C GLY A 309 11.06 12.47 8.12
N TYR A 310 12.25 12.22 8.67
CA TYR A 310 13.51 12.62 8.03
C TYR A 310 13.71 11.96 6.66
N GLN A 311 13.39 10.66 6.52
CA GLN A 311 13.42 9.96 5.24
C GLN A 311 12.52 10.64 4.20
N ALA A 312 11.28 10.97 4.56
CA ALA A 312 10.34 11.62 3.65
C ALA A 312 10.81 13.03 3.24
N ALA A 313 11.35 13.80 4.19
CA ALA A 313 11.95 15.10 3.90
C ALA A 313 13.15 14.97 2.94
N PHE A 314 14.05 14.01 3.18
CA PHE A 314 15.17 13.71 2.29
C PHE A 314 14.70 13.38 0.88
N LEU A 315 13.78 12.42 0.71
CA LEU A 315 13.28 12.00 -0.61
C LEU A 315 12.62 13.14 -1.38
N ALA A 316 12.03 14.11 -0.70
CA ALA A 316 11.40 15.28 -1.31
C ALA A 316 12.41 16.31 -1.84
N VAL A 317 13.64 16.33 -1.30
CA VAL A 317 14.67 17.33 -1.64
C VAL A 317 15.94 16.74 -2.24
N GLU A 318 16.07 15.41 -2.31
CA GLU A 318 17.28 14.69 -2.73
C GLU A 318 17.89 15.23 -4.03
N ASP A 319 17.06 15.47 -5.05
CA ASP A 319 17.52 15.92 -6.38
C ASP A 319 17.82 17.44 -6.43
N LYS A 320 17.52 18.20 -5.36
CA LYS A 320 17.60 19.68 -5.34
C LYS A 320 18.53 20.24 -4.25
N ALA A 321 18.67 19.54 -3.14
CA ALA A 321 19.47 19.97 -2.01
C ALA A 321 20.97 19.79 -2.29
N ALA A 322 21.81 20.59 -1.61
CA ALA A 322 23.24 20.34 -1.62
C ALA A 322 23.53 18.96 -0.98
N PRO A 323 24.51 18.17 -1.48
CA PRO A 323 24.72 16.82 -0.97
C PRO A 323 24.97 16.76 0.54
N GLY A 324 25.73 17.72 1.10
CA GLY A 324 25.92 17.83 2.56
C GLY A 324 24.64 18.11 3.36
N GLU A 325 23.68 18.86 2.81
CA GLU A 325 22.37 19.09 3.46
C GLU A 325 21.52 17.82 3.43
N ALA A 326 21.45 17.17 2.27
CA ALA A 326 20.73 15.91 2.10
C ALA A 326 21.31 14.82 3.02
N ARG A 327 22.65 14.76 3.16
CA ARG A 327 23.35 13.88 4.09
C ARG A 327 22.97 14.18 5.54
N ALA A 328 22.97 15.44 5.97
CA ALA A 328 22.64 15.81 7.35
C ALA A 328 21.20 15.42 7.75
N ILE A 329 20.26 15.43 6.80
CA ILE A 329 18.89 14.93 7.04
C ILE A 329 18.91 13.41 7.28
N LEU A 330 19.62 12.65 6.43
CA LEU A 330 19.72 11.20 6.55
C LEU A 330 20.48 10.75 7.79
N GLU A 331 21.51 11.47 8.22
CA GLU A 331 22.24 11.19 9.45
C GLU A 331 21.33 11.23 10.68
N LYS A 332 20.36 12.17 10.71
CA LYS A 332 19.33 12.22 11.76
C LYS A 332 18.37 11.03 11.66
N ALA A 333 17.96 10.64 10.45
CA ALA A 333 17.15 9.45 10.25
C ALA A 333 17.88 8.18 10.75
N TYR A 334 19.17 8.05 10.42
CA TYR A 334 20.02 6.94 10.80
C TYR A 334 20.28 6.88 12.31
N ALA A 335 20.41 8.02 12.99
CA ALA A 335 20.55 8.07 14.44
C ALA A 335 19.31 7.52 15.17
N LEU A 336 18.12 7.64 14.56
CA LEU A 336 16.85 7.18 15.12
C LEU A 336 16.50 5.74 14.73
N ASP A 337 16.90 5.30 13.53
CA ASP A 337 16.72 3.92 13.04
C ASP A 337 18.01 3.40 12.40
N PRO A 338 19.02 3.00 13.21
CA PRO A 338 20.32 2.54 12.71
C PRO A 338 20.24 1.18 12.01
N GLU A 339 19.13 0.44 12.13
CA GLU A 339 18.91 -0.84 11.45
C GLU A 339 18.45 -0.66 9.99
N ASN A 340 18.15 0.58 9.58
CA ASN A 340 17.79 0.91 8.22
C ASN A 340 19.03 1.14 7.36
N ASP A 341 19.50 0.06 6.76
CA ASP A 341 20.71 0.04 5.94
C ASP A 341 20.61 0.95 4.70
N ALA A 342 19.39 1.26 4.22
CA ALA A 342 19.20 2.18 3.11
C ALA A 342 19.71 3.60 3.43
N TYR A 343 19.61 4.03 4.69
CA TYR A 343 20.15 5.33 5.10
C TYR A 343 21.66 5.37 4.98
N ALA A 344 22.37 4.34 5.47
CA ALA A 344 23.82 4.26 5.37
C ALA A 344 24.30 4.22 3.91
N LEU A 345 23.59 3.47 3.05
CA LEU A 345 23.89 3.43 1.61
C LEU A 345 23.68 4.80 0.95
N LYS A 346 22.60 5.51 1.28
CA LYS A 346 22.34 6.87 0.77
C LYS A 346 23.33 7.91 1.30
N ILE A 347 23.78 7.79 2.55
CA ILE A 347 24.83 8.64 3.13
C ILE A 347 26.16 8.41 2.38
N ALA A 348 26.54 7.16 2.11
CA ALA A 348 27.73 6.85 1.31
C ALA A 348 27.62 7.43 -0.11
N ALA A 349 26.47 7.26 -0.77
CA ALA A 349 26.22 7.85 -2.09
C ALA A 349 26.34 9.39 -2.08
N ALA A 350 25.88 10.06 -1.02
CA ALA A 350 26.04 11.50 -0.87
C ALA A 350 27.52 11.93 -0.78
N TYR A 351 28.36 11.19 -0.06
CA TYR A 351 29.81 11.41 -0.03
C TYR A 351 30.46 11.19 -1.40
N PHE A 352 30.08 10.11 -2.11
CA PHE A 352 30.60 9.81 -3.45
C PHE A 352 30.24 10.89 -4.47
N ARG A 353 29.04 11.48 -4.36
CA ARG A 353 28.62 12.62 -5.18
C ARG A 353 29.52 13.84 -4.98
N GLU A 354 30.06 14.05 -3.78
CA GLU A 354 31.02 15.11 -3.46
C GLU A 354 32.48 14.74 -3.77
N ARG A 355 32.72 13.53 -4.33
CA ARG A 355 34.05 12.93 -4.53
C ARG A 355 34.85 12.71 -3.25
N ASP A 356 34.18 12.70 -2.09
CA ASP A 356 34.78 12.29 -0.82
C ASP A 356 34.66 10.76 -0.67
N PHE A 357 35.40 10.04 -1.51
CA PHE A 357 35.34 8.59 -1.58
C PHE A 357 35.79 7.92 -0.28
N ALA A 358 36.75 8.51 0.43
CA ALA A 358 37.26 7.97 1.69
C ALA A 358 36.18 7.95 2.78
N SER A 359 35.42 9.05 2.94
CA SER A 359 34.32 9.10 3.91
C SER A 359 33.18 8.15 3.54
N GLY A 360 32.82 8.08 2.25
CA GLY A 360 31.81 7.14 1.78
C GLY A 360 32.20 5.67 2.00
N GLU A 361 33.45 5.31 1.72
CA GLU A 361 33.99 3.96 1.98
C GLU A 361 33.99 3.64 3.48
N ALA A 362 34.32 4.61 4.34
CA ALA A 362 34.28 4.42 5.79
C ALA A 362 32.87 4.08 6.30
N VAL A 363 31.83 4.72 5.74
CA VAL A 363 30.43 4.41 6.05
C VAL A 363 30.08 2.99 5.61
N LEU A 364 30.46 2.59 4.38
CA LEU A 364 30.21 1.23 3.88
C LEU A 364 30.95 0.17 4.71
N LYS A 365 32.22 0.39 5.05
CA LYS A 365 33.01 -0.51 5.90
C LYS A 365 32.37 -0.69 7.27
N SER A 366 31.92 0.40 7.90
CA SER A 366 31.22 0.35 9.19
C SER A 366 29.94 -0.47 9.09
N LEU A 367 29.11 -0.22 8.07
CA LEU A 367 27.88 -0.96 7.81
C LEU A 367 28.14 -2.46 7.61
N MET A 368 29.09 -2.81 6.73
CA MET A 368 29.39 -4.20 6.39
C MET A 368 30.02 -4.95 7.56
N THR A 369 30.92 -4.30 8.31
CA THR A 369 31.54 -4.90 9.49
C THR A 369 30.49 -5.21 10.54
N ARG A 370 29.59 -4.25 10.83
CA ARG A 370 28.46 -4.48 11.74
C ARG A 370 27.62 -5.68 11.32
N GLN A 371 27.16 -5.71 10.06
CA GLN A 371 26.32 -6.81 9.57
C GLN A 371 27.03 -8.17 9.60
N PHE A 372 28.33 -8.20 9.27
CA PHE A 372 29.12 -9.42 9.29
C PHE A 372 29.36 -9.92 10.72
N THR A 373 29.58 -9.01 11.69
CA THR A 373 29.69 -9.35 13.11
C THR A 373 28.36 -9.90 13.64
N ASP A 374 27.23 -9.29 13.30
CA ASP A 374 25.91 -9.75 13.75
C ASP A 374 25.52 -11.09 13.11
N ARG A 375 25.83 -11.25 11.82
CA ARG A 375 25.55 -12.47 11.07
C ARG A 375 26.61 -12.68 9.98
N PRO A 376 27.60 -13.56 10.20
CA PRO A 376 28.67 -13.82 9.23
C PRO A 376 28.16 -14.68 8.06
N ARG A 377 27.30 -14.12 7.23
CA ARG A 377 26.70 -14.77 6.06
C ARG A 377 26.69 -13.81 4.87
N ILE A 378 27.11 -14.33 3.72
CA ILE A 378 27.02 -13.64 2.42
C ILE A 378 25.81 -14.22 1.64
N PRO A 379 25.05 -13.40 0.90
CA PRO A 379 25.16 -11.93 0.81
C PRO A 379 24.76 -11.23 2.11
N LEU A 380 25.40 -10.11 2.40
CA LEU A 380 25.01 -9.20 3.48
C LEU A 380 23.68 -8.52 3.14
N LYS A 381 22.91 -8.11 4.16
CA LYS A 381 21.60 -7.48 3.95
C LYS A 381 21.69 -6.19 3.10
N ALA A 382 22.73 -5.39 3.29
CA ALA A 382 22.96 -4.20 2.49
C ALA A 382 23.21 -4.49 1.00
N MET A 383 23.79 -5.65 0.67
CA MET A 383 24.00 -6.07 -0.72
C MET A 383 22.68 -6.37 -1.43
N GLY A 384 21.70 -6.93 -0.71
CA GLY A 384 20.35 -7.14 -1.24
C GLY A 384 19.68 -5.82 -1.63
N LEU A 385 19.87 -4.73 -0.88
CA LEU A 385 19.31 -3.42 -1.24
C LEU A 385 19.91 -2.80 -2.50
N LEU A 386 21.15 -3.17 -2.84
CA LEU A 386 21.81 -2.75 -4.07
C LEU A 386 21.43 -3.65 -5.26
N GLY A 387 21.24 -4.95 -5.04
CA GLY A 387 21.10 -5.95 -6.10
C GLY A 387 19.69 -6.47 -6.36
N ASP A 388 18.77 -6.35 -5.40
CA ASP A 388 17.43 -6.95 -5.49
C ASP A 388 16.38 -5.91 -5.93
N MET A 389 15.48 -6.35 -6.80
CA MET A 389 14.29 -5.56 -7.15
C MET A 389 13.24 -5.68 -6.05
N VAL A 390 12.62 -4.55 -5.69
CA VAL A 390 11.46 -4.49 -4.82
C VAL A 390 10.27 -4.01 -5.66
N GLY A 391 9.39 -4.94 -6.01
CA GLY A 391 8.44 -4.71 -7.11
C GLY A 391 9.20 -4.59 -8.43
N ASP A 392 8.94 -3.54 -9.20
CA ASP A 392 9.58 -3.29 -10.50
C ASP A 392 10.71 -2.25 -10.43
N ARG A 393 11.31 -2.04 -9.24
CA ARG A 393 12.31 -0.98 -9.00
C ARG A 393 13.49 -1.48 -8.18
N TYR A 394 14.69 -1.00 -8.52
CA TYR A 394 15.85 -1.08 -7.63
C TYR A 394 15.84 0.12 -6.69
N PRO A 395 15.84 -0.08 -5.35
CA PRO A 395 15.85 1.02 -4.38
C PRO A 395 16.95 2.07 -4.61
N MET A 396 18.11 1.60 -5.05
CA MET A 396 19.32 2.41 -5.22
C MET A 396 19.65 2.72 -6.69
N ALA A 397 18.70 2.53 -7.62
CA ALA A 397 18.93 2.70 -9.06
C ALA A 397 19.59 4.05 -9.42
N LYS A 398 19.13 5.13 -8.76
CA LYS A 398 19.64 6.49 -8.98
C LYS A 398 21.10 6.69 -8.56
N ASP A 399 21.62 5.82 -7.70
CA ASP A 399 22.93 5.99 -7.06
C ASP A 399 24.00 5.06 -7.64
N PHE A 400 23.64 4.06 -8.45
CA PHE A 400 24.58 3.05 -8.96
C PHE A 400 25.82 3.64 -9.61
N GLU A 401 25.67 4.68 -10.45
CA GLU A 401 26.80 5.36 -11.09
C GLU A 401 27.79 5.96 -10.08
N LEU A 402 27.30 6.41 -8.91
CA LEU A 402 28.15 6.95 -7.85
C LEU A 402 28.99 5.86 -7.19
N PHE A 403 28.39 4.68 -6.97
CA PHE A 403 29.11 3.52 -6.46
C PHE A 403 30.14 3.00 -7.46
N PHE A 404 29.81 2.93 -8.75
CA PHE A 404 30.77 2.54 -9.78
C PHE A 404 31.94 3.54 -9.89
N THR A 405 31.65 4.83 -9.87
CA THR A 405 32.69 5.88 -9.88
C THR A 405 33.63 5.77 -8.67
N ALA A 406 33.10 5.50 -7.47
CA ALA A 406 33.91 5.30 -6.28
C ALA A 406 34.80 4.05 -6.38
N ALA A 407 34.26 2.96 -6.92
CA ALA A 407 35.00 1.72 -7.15
C ALA A 407 36.15 1.91 -8.18
N GLU A 408 35.92 2.65 -9.26
CA GLU A 408 36.96 3.02 -10.23
C GLU A 408 38.08 3.88 -9.61
N ALA A 409 37.73 4.69 -8.60
CA ALA A 409 38.70 5.46 -7.80
C ALA A 409 39.42 4.63 -6.72
N GLY A 410 39.20 3.30 -6.67
CA GLY A 410 39.84 2.40 -5.71
C GLY A 410 39.18 2.39 -4.32
N CYS A 411 37.96 2.90 -4.20
CA CYS A 411 37.15 2.89 -2.98
C CYS A 411 35.92 1.99 -3.21
N PRO A 412 36.06 0.66 -3.08
CA PRO A 412 35.04 -0.32 -3.43
C PRO A 412 33.82 -0.34 -2.49
#